data_AF-A0A6L3F9L8-F1
#
_entry.id   AF-A0A6L3F9L8-F1
#
_cell.length_a   1.000
_cell.length_b   1.000
_cell.length_c   1.000
_cell.angle_alpha   90.00
_cell.angle_beta   90.00
_cell.angle_gamma   90.00
#
_symmetry.space_group_name_H-M   'P 1'
#
loop_
_entity.id
_entity.type
_entity.pdbx_description
1 polymer ?
#
loop_
_entity_poly.entity_id
_entity_poly.type
_entity_poly.pdbx_seq_one_letter_code
_entity_poly.pdbx_strand_id
1 'polypeptide(L)'
;MQPIVVCNCDIFDLERGIVTMFSISDNETSYYVEHSATSYPGAYTRLFTGLPKDVAELCRIVQGSMLHVFWAERYGITLAEGRAQAVNLRRVERLLARHQEIEQTPLLEARPLEKRLVGNCRTFSVLLCAMLRHVGIPARARCGFGRYFLPDRFEDHWVCEYWHEAENRWVMVDAQLDALQCEVLNILFDPFDVPRDQFIVGGKAWHWCRSGKEDPEKFGIFDMHGLWFVRGDFVRDVAALNKEPLLPWDCWGLIDRKDDAISSGEWELLDEVALLTFDDVNYPAIRTVYQEKDGFAVPDIVRSYPGNDPIQVEVATEKVVGQAVGLV
;
A
#
# COMPACT_ATOMS: atom_id res chain seq x y z
N MET A 1 -67.45 9.87 -15.84
CA MET A 1 -66.50 9.98 -14.71
C MET A 1 -65.11 10.20 -15.27
N GLN A 2 -64.72 11.47 -15.38
CA GLN A 2 -63.34 11.96 -15.28
C GLN A 2 -63.29 12.85 -14.01
N PRO A 3 -62.16 13.47 -13.65
CA PRO A 3 -61.11 12.95 -12.77
C PRO A 3 -61.04 13.76 -11.46
N ILE A 4 -60.24 13.32 -10.49
CA ILE A 4 -59.75 14.21 -9.42
C ILE A 4 -58.23 14.27 -9.54
N VAL A 5 -57.78 15.42 -9.99
CA VAL A 5 -56.43 15.95 -9.81
C VAL A 5 -56.44 16.69 -8.47
N VAL A 6 -55.47 16.41 -7.59
CA VAL A 6 -54.95 17.42 -6.68
C VAL A 6 -53.43 17.36 -6.75
N CYS A 7 -52.89 18.35 -7.44
CA CYS A 7 -51.53 18.81 -7.29
C CYS A 7 -51.45 19.61 -5.97
N ASN A 8 -50.37 19.48 -5.22
CA ASN A 8 -49.77 20.63 -4.54
C ASN A 8 -48.29 20.32 -4.28
N CYS A 9 -47.44 21.02 -5.04
CA CYS A 9 -46.13 21.44 -4.58
C CYS A 9 -46.30 22.22 -3.27
N ASP A 10 -45.34 22.09 -2.35
CA ASP A 10 -44.69 23.28 -1.80
C ASP A 10 -43.27 22.92 -1.37
N ILE A 11 -42.35 23.62 -2.04
CA ILE A 11 -40.95 23.81 -1.71
C ILE A 11 -40.90 24.71 -0.47
N PHE A 12 -40.19 24.29 0.57
CA PHE A 12 -39.46 25.21 1.42
C PHE A 12 -38.07 24.67 1.68
N ASP A 13 -37.14 25.60 1.56
CA ASP A 13 -35.71 25.47 1.36
C ASP A 13 -34.96 25.58 2.71
N LEU A 14 -33.69 25.15 2.65
CA LEU A 14 -32.55 25.56 3.50
C LEU A 14 -32.26 24.87 4.85
N GLU A 15 -31.12 24.17 4.81
CA GLU A 15 -29.99 24.25 5.75
C GLU A 15 -30.08 23.55 7.12
N ARG A 16 -29.44 22.37 7.20
CA ARG A 16 -28.20 22.14 7.98
C ARG A 16 -27.70 20.70 7.83
N GLY A 17 -26.54 20.57 7.18
CA GLY A 17 -25.51 19.55 7.38
C GLY A 17 -25.95 18.10 7.60
N ILE A 18 -26.22 17.38 6.50
CA ILE A 18 -26.11 15.91 6.52
C ILE A 18 -24.64 15.60 6.29
N VAL A 19 -23.92 15.31 7.38
CA VAL A 19 -22.70 14.50 7.31
C VAL A 19 -23.12 13.19 6.66
N THR A 20 -22.69 12.94 5.43
CA THR A 20 -22.91 11.66 4.77
C THR A 20 -22.12 10.63 5.58
N MET A 21 -22.78 9.90 6.47
CA MET A 21 -22.23 8.65 6.99
C MET A 21 -22.01 7.77 5.77
N PHE A 22 -20.76 7.63 5.34
CA PHE A 22 -20.39 6.58 4.41
C PHE A 22 -20.72 5.26 5.09
N SER A 23 -21.79 4.61 4.64
CA SER A 23 -22.13 3.24 5.02
C SER A 23 -20.87 2.40 4.85
N ILE A 24 -20.38 1.82 5.94
CA ILE A 24 -19.32 0.80 5.88
C ILE A 24 -19.92 -0.31 5.02
N SER A 25 -19.30 -0.64 3.88
CA SER A 25 -19.74 -1.80 3.12
C SER A 25 -19.62 -3.03 4.03
N ASP A 26 -20.75 -3.68 4.35
CA ASP A 26 -20.81 -4.78 5.31
C ASP A 26 -19.97 -6.01 4.91
N ASN A 27 -19.53 -6.10 3.64
CA ASN A 27 -18.70 -7.18 3.12
C ASN A 27 -17.26 -6.73 2.83
N GLU A 28 -16.31 -7.28 3.58
CA GLU A 28 -14.85 -7.07 3.42
C GLU A 28 -14.38 -7.33 1.99
N THR A 29 -14.80 -8.45 1.38
CA THR A 29 -14.35 -8.82 0.03
C THR A 29 -14.87 -7.86 -1.04
N SER A 30 -16.11 -7.37 -0.91
CA SER A 30 -16.65 -6.34 -1.82
C SER A 30 -15.86 -5.04 -1.71
N TYR A 31 -15.50 -4.62 -0.50
CA TYR A 31 -14.69 -3.42 -0.29
C TYR A 31 -13.33 -3.48 -0.97
N TYR A 32 -12.68 -4.66 -0.93
CA TYR A 32 -11.34 -4.87 -1.46
C TYR A 32 -11.30 -5.28 -2.94
N VAL A 33 -12.43 -5.57 -3.58
CA VAL A 33 -12.53 -5.64 -5.06
C VAL A 33 -12.49 -4.24 -5.67
N GLU A 34 -13.09 -3.24 -5.01
CA GLU A 34 -13.19 -1.89 -5.55
C GLU A 34 -11.85 -1.14 -5.51
N HIS A 35 -11.50 -0.50 -6.64
CA HIS A 35 -10.36 0.41 -6.69
C HIS A 35 -10.53 1.60 -5.72
N SER A 36 -9.44 2.00 -5.06
CA SER A 36 -9.26 3.34 -4.48
C SER A 36 -8.52 4.27 -5.44
N ALA A 37 -8.41 5.56 -5.09
CA ALA A 37 -7.65 6.55 -5.83
C ALA A 37 -6.20 6.10 -6.12
N THR A 38 -5.59 5.37 -5.19
CA THR A 38 -4.22 4.85 -5.32
C THR A 38 -4.11 3.68 -6.31
N SER A 39 -5.12 2.80 -6.36
CA SER A 39 -5.11 1.59 -7.22
C SER A 39 -5.82 1.77 -8.56
N TYR A 40 -6.57 2.85 -8.75
CA TYR A 40 -7.36 3.08 -9.97
C TYR A 40 -6.42 3.37 -11.16
N PRO A 41 -6.53 2.63 -12.28
CA PRO A 41 -5.64 2.81 -13.44
C PRO A 41 -5.98 4.04 -14.29
N GLY A 42 -7.13 4.68 -14.05
CA GLY A 42 -7.51 5.94 -14.70
C GLY A 42 -7.55 5.84 -16.23
N ALA A 43 -6.96 6.83 -16.91
CA ALA A 43 -6.90 6.88 -18.37
C ALA A 43 -6.16 5.67 -18.99
N TYR A 44 -5.38 4.93 -18.20
CA TYR A 44 -4.60 3.78 -18.63
C TYR A 44 -5.29 2.43 -18.39
N THR A 45 -6.57 2.41 -18.01
CA THR A 45 -7.37 1.19 -17.80
C THR A 45 -7.23 0.18 -18.95
N ARG A 46 -7.13 0.65 -20.20
CA ARG A 46 -6.92 -0.19 -21.39
C ARG A 46 -5.67 -1.11 -21.29
N LEU A 47 -4.64 -0.74 -20.53
CA LEU A 47 -3.44 -1.58 -20.34
C LEU A 47 -3.71 -2.85 -19.55
N PHE A 48 -4.83 -2.91 -18.81
CA PHE A 48 -5.26 -4.10 -18.08
C PHE A 48 -6.16 -5.03 -18.91
N THR A 49 -6.39 -4.70 -20.18
CA THR A 49 -7.17 -5.56 -21.10
C THR A 49 -6.46 -6.89 -21.29
N GLY A 50 -7.19 -7.99 -21.05
CA GLY A 50 -6.67 -9.34 -21.23
C GLY A 50 -5.81 -9.85 -20.07
N LEU A 51 -5.74 -9.15 -18.94
CA LEU A 51 -5.09 -9.67 -17.75
C LEU A 51 -5.68 -11.04 -17.34
N PRO A 52 -4.83 -12.02 -16.99
CA PRO A 52 -5.29 -13.31 -16.51
C PRO A 52 -5.89 -13.20 -15.11
N LYS A 53 -6.64 -14.24 -14.72
CA LYS A 53 -7.13 -14.40 -13.34
C LYS A 53 -6.17 -15.24 -12.47
N ASP A 54 -5.18 -15.88 -13.07
CA ASP A 54 -4.15 -16.62 -12.35
C ASP A 54 -3.18 -15.67 -11.65
N VAL A 55 -3.03 -15.82 -10.34
CA VAL A 55 -2.25 -14.92 -9.49
C VAL A 55 -0.75 -15.01 -9.82
N ALA A 56 -0.25 -16.21 -10.11
CA ALA A 56 1.15 -16.41 -10.47
C ALA A 56 1.48 -15.77 -11.82
N GLU A 57 0.56 -15.82 -12.80
CA GLU A 57 0.69 -15.09 -14.06
C GLU A 57 0.67 -13.57 -13.87
N LEU A 58 -0.23 -13.05 -13.03
CA LEU A 58 -0.25 -11.62 -12.69
C LEU A 58 1.08 -11.18 -12.04
N CYS A 59 1.63 -11.98 -11.13
CA CYS A 59 2.95 -11.71 -10.54
C CYS A 59 4.04 -11.67 -11.61
N ARG A 60 4.06 -12.62 -12.55
CA ARG A 60 5.02 -12.62 -13.67
C ARG A 60 4.90 -11.37 -14.54
N ILE A 61 3.68 -10.87 -14.76
CA ILE A 61 3.45 -9.61 -15.49
C ILE A 61 4.04 -8.41 -14.73
N VAL A 62 3.81 -8.33 -13.41
CA VAL A 62 4.40 -7.29 -12.55
C VAL A 62 5.93 -7.36 -12.61
N GLN A 63 6.51 -8.55 -12.41
CA GLN A 63 7.96 -8.80 -12.46
C GLN A 63 8.56 -8.45 -13.82
N GLY A 64 7.86 -8.77 -14.92
CA GLY A 64 8.27 -8.41 -16.29
C GLY A 64 8.19 -6.91 -16.59
N SER A 65 7.39 -6.16 -15.82
CA SER A 65 7.16 -4.73 -16.01
C SER A 65 8.04 -3.83 -15.16
N MET A 66 8.61 -4.37 -14.08
CA MET A 66 9.24 -3.60 -13.02
C MET A 66 10.66 -4.06 -12.66
N LEU A 67 11.45 -3.11 -12.16
CA LEU A 67 12.78 -3.35 -11.61
C LEU A 67 12.86 -2.72 -10.22
N HIS A 68 13.18 -3.52 -9.21
CA HIS A 68 13.32 -3.00 -7.86
C HIS A 68 14.59 -2.15 -7.72
N VAL A 69 14.46 -0.94 -7.17
CA VAL A 69 15.54 0.06 -7.09
C VAL A 69 16.81 -0.48 -6.42
N PHE A 70 16.68 -1.20 -5.30
CA PHE A 70 17.81 -1.78 -4.56
C PHE A 70 18.31 -3.13 -5.10
N TRP A 71 17.64 -3.71 -6.10
CA TRP A 71 18.09 -4.94 -6.73
C TRP A 71 18.72 -4.71 -8.11
N ALA A 72 18.61 -3.52 -8.69
CA ALA A 72 19.04 -3.22 -10.05
C ALA A 72 20.46 -3.69 -10.38
N GLU A 73 21.43 -3.44 -9.49
CA GLU A 73 22.82 -3.87 -9.70
C GLU A 73 22.98 -5.39 -9.74
N ARG A 74 22.20 -6.14 -8.95
CA ARG A 74 22.21 -7.61 -8.97
C ARG A 74 21.65 -8.18 -10.28
N TYR A 75 20.84 -7.41 -11.00
CA TYR A 75 20.41 -7.71 -12.38
C TYR A 75 21.38 -7.17 -13.44
N GLY A 76 22.54 -6.62 -13.05
CA GLY A 76 23.51 -6.03 -13.98
C GLY A 76 23.10 -4.66 -14.52
N ILE A 77 22.14 -3.97 -13.88
CA ILE A 77 21.65 -2.66 -14.30
C ILE A 77 22.18 -1.57 -13.38
N THR A 78 23.00 -0.67 -13.93
CA THR A 78 23.28 0.61 -13.30
C THR A 78 22.18 1.62 -13.67
N LEU A 79 21.46 2.14 -12.68
CA LEU A 79 20.39 3.10 -12.91
C LEU A 79 20.96 4.47 -13.28
N ALA A 80 20.63 4.96 -14.47
CA ALA A 80 20.92 6.34 -14.86
C ALA A 80 20.17 7.34 -13.96
N GLU A 81 20.73 8.55 -13.83
CA GLU A 81 20.13 9.64 -13.07
C GLU A 81 18.67 9.88 -13.47
N GLY A 82 17.81 10.11 -12.49
CA GLY A 82 16.38 10.32 -12.70
C GLY A 82 15.54 9.06 -12.92
N ARG A 83 16.12 7.91 -13.29
CA ARG A 83 15.32 6.66 -13.44
C ARG A 83 14.65 6.23 -12.14
N ALA A 84 15.35 6.40 -11.01
CA ALA A 84 14.83 6.06 -9.70
C ALA A 84 13.72 7.00 -9.22
N GLN A 85 13.51 8.19 -9.83
CA GLN A 85 12.48 9.14 -9.36
C GLN A 85 11.06 8.56 -9.41
N ALA A 86 10.81 7.56 -10.27
CA ALA A 86 9.53 6.87 -10.36
C ALA A 86 9.10 6.19 -9.05
N VAL A 87 10.03 5.89 -8.13
CA VAL A 87 9.70 5.34 -6.80
C VAL A 87 8.86 6.31 -5.96
N ASN A 88 8.84 7.60 -6.31
CA ASN A 88 8.05 8.64 -5.63
C ASN A 88 6.60 8.76 -6.14
N LEU A 89 6.20 7.95 -7.13
CA LEU A 89 4.84 7.94 -7.65
C LEU A 89 3.93 7.08 -6.74
N ARG A 90 2.79 7.64 -6.33
CA ARG A 90 1.85 6.94 -5.42
C ARG A 90 0.80 6.17 -6.21
N ARG A 91 0.21 6.79 -7.23
CA ARG A 91 -0.95 6.24 -7.95
C ARG A 91 -0.59 5.31 -9.09
N VAL A 92 -1.36 4.24 -9.24
CA VAL A 92 -1.24 3.30 -10.37
C VAL A 92 -1.41 4.00 -11.71
N GLU A 93 -2.34 4.94 -11.85
CA GLU A 93 -2.46 5.75 -13.06
C GLU A 93 -1.13 6.44 -13.45
N ARG A 94 -0.40 6.99 -12.48
CA ARG A 94 0.89 7.65 -12.70
C ARG A 94 2.01 6.65 -13.03
N LEU A 95 2.01 5.51 -12.35
CA LEU A 95 2.93 4.41 -12.64
C LEU A 95 2.74 3.90 -14.08
N LEU A 96 1.48 3.72 -14.51
CA LEU A 96 1.13 3.29 -15.87
C LEU A 96 1.45 4.35 -16.92
N ALA A 97 1.23 5.64 -16.61
CA ALA A 97 1.69 6.74 -17.46
C ALA A 97 3.20 6.68 -17.68
N ARG A 98 3.96 6.59 -16.58
CA ARG A 98 5.42 6.52 -16.63
C ARG A 98 5.91 5.26 -17.36
N HIS A 99 5.23 4.13 -17.16
CA HIS A 99 5.51 2.89 -17.87
C HIS A 99 5.36 3.09 -19.39
N GLN A 100 4.30 3.76 -19.86
CA GLN A 100 4.09 4.03 -21.29
C GLN A 100 5.05 5.08 -21.87
N GLU A 101 5.51 6.05 -21.07
CA GLU A 101 6.54 7.02 -21.48
C GLU A 101 7.89 6.35 -21.74
N ILE A 102 8.24 5.32 -20.96
CA ILE A 102 9.51 4.60 -21.10
C ILE A 102 9.52 3.73 -22.37
N GLU A 103 8.41 3.05 -22.63
CA GLU A 103 8.23 2.12 -23.74
C GLU A 103 6.72 1.90 -23.98
N GLN A 104 6.29 1.75 -25.23
CA GLN A 104 4.86 1.61 -25.56
C GLN A 104 4.39 0.16 -25.70
N THR A 105 5.22 -0.82 -25.33
CA THR A 105 4.84 -2.24 -25.35
C THR A 105 3.65 -2.53 -24.42
N PRO A 106 2.80 -3.51 -24.77
CA PRO A 106 1.72 -3.97 -23.90
C PRO A 106 2.24 -4.36 -22.52
N LEU A 107 1.44 -4.10 -21.48
CA LEU A 107 1.82 -4.42 -20.09
C LEU A 107 2.02 -5.92 -19.87
N LEU A 108 1.30 -6.76 -20.63
CA LEU A 108 1.37 -8.22 -20.56
C LEU A 108 2.70 -8.77 -21.12
N GLU A 109 3.44 -7.98 -21.89
CA GLU A 109 4.72 -8.38 -22.46
C GLU A 109 5.86 -7.94 -21.54
N ALA A 110 6.66 -8.91 -21.09
CA ALA A 110 7.82 -8.62 -20.27
C ALA A 110 8.82 -7.72 -21.01
N ARG A 111 9.31 -6.69 -20.32
CA ARG A 111 10.28 -5.75 -20.87
C ARG A 111 11.72 -6.18 -20.56
N PRO A 112 12.67 -5.82 -21.42
CA PRO A 112 14.09 -5.78 -21.04
C PRO A 112 14.28 -4.96 -19.76
N LEU A 113 15.21 -5.36 -18.91
CA LEU A 113 15.43 -4.76 -17.58
C LEU A 113 15.67 -3.23 -17.66
N GLU A 114 16.35 -2.78 -18.72
CA GLU A 114 16.63 -1.37 -19.01
C GLU A 114 15.37 -0.54 -19.27
N LYS A 115 14.27 -1.20 -19.68
CA LYS A 115 12.98 -0.59 -20.04
C LYS A 115 11.88 -0.86 -19.02
N ARG A 116 12.19 -1.58 -17.94
CA ARG A 116 11.27 -1.77 -16.81
C ARG A 116 11.13 -0.48 -16.01
N LEU A 117 9.93 -0.28 -15.46
CA LEU A 117 9.63 0.79 -14.53
C LEU A 117 10.39 0.54 -13.22
N VAL A 118 11.16 1.52 -12.75
CA VAL A 118 11.83 1.40 -11.45
C VAL A 118 10.83 1.64 -10.33
N GLY A 119 10.79 0.74 -9.36
CA GLY A 119 9.89 0.81 -8.20
C GLY A 119 10.53 0.22 -6.95
N ASN A 120 9.77 0.22 -5.84
CA ASN A 120 10.11 -0.48 -4.61
C ASN A 120 9.04 -1.54 -4.27
N CYS A 121 9.23 -2.30 -3.20
CA CYS A 121 8.29 -3.32 -2.70
C CYS A 121 6.82 -2.85 -2.69
N ARG A 122 6.57 -1.60 -2.26
CA ARG A 122 5.23 -0.98 -2.26
C ARG A 122 4.70 -0.81 -3.68
N THR A 123 5.52 -0.36 -4.62
CA THR A 123 5.13 -0.22 -6.03
C THR A 123 4.71 -1.58 -6.62
N PHE A 124 5.46 -2.66 -6.36
CA PHE A 124 5.13 -4.02 -6.82
C PHE A 124 3.78 -4.46 -6.24
N SER A 125 3.61 -4.31 -4.93
CA SER A 125 2.41 -4.73 -4.20
C SER A 125 1.15 -3.98 -4.65
N VAL A 126 1.25 -2.66 -4.86
CA VAL A 126 0.11 -1.84 -5.28
C VAL A 126 -0.25 -2.08 -6.74
N LEU A 127 0.72 -2.33 -7.62
CA LEU A 127 0.43 -2.69 -9.01
C LEU A 127 -0.29 -4.05 -9.09
N LEU A 128 0.18 -5.06 -8.35
CA LEU A 128 -0.48 -6.36 -8.26
C LEU A 128 -1.92 -6.20 -7.71
N CYS A 129 -2.08 -5.46 -6.62
CA CYS A 129 -3.38 -5.18 -6.01
C CYS A 129 -4.35 -4.56 -7.02
N ALA A 130 -3.90 -3.60 -7.84
CA ALA A 130 -4.72 -3.01 -8.88
C ALA A 130 -5.09 -4.00 -10.00
N MET A 131 -4.16 -4.86 -10.43
CA MET A 131 -4.44 -5.88 -11.43
C MET A 131 -5.48 -6.90 -10.93
N LEU A 132 -5.34 -7.38 -9.69
CA LEU A 132 -6.27 -8.31 -9.06
C LEU A 132 -7.68 -7.72 -8.95
N ARG A 133 -7.78 -6.47 -8.46
CA ARG A 133 -9.05 -5.74 -8.39
C ARG A 133 -9.71 -5.58 -9.76
N HIS A 134 -8.91 -5.28 -10.78
CA HIS A 134 -9.41 -5.12 -12.13
C HIS A 134 -10.05 -6.40 -12.69
N VAL A 135 -9.47 -7.57 -12.38
CA VAL A 135 -10.03 -8.87 -12.81
C VAL A 135 -11.09 -9.43 -11.84
N GLY A 136 -11.48 -8.63 -10.83
CA GLY A 136 -12.57 -8.93 -9.90
C GLY A 136 -12.16 -9.75 -8.67
N ILE A 137 -10.86 -9.86 -8.37
CA ILE A 137 -10.35 -10.57 -7.18
C ILE A 137 -10.16 -9.56 -6.04
N PRO A 138 -10.78 -9.77 -4.86
CA PRO A 138 -10.55 -8.92 -3.71
C PRO A 138 -9.07 -8.90 -3.34
N ALA A 139 -8.47 -7.71 -3.23
CA ALA A 139 -7.05 -7.57 -2.94
C ALA A 139 -6.76 -6.35 -2.06
N ARG A 140 -5.70 -6.44 -1.26
CA ARG A 140 -5.22 -5.34 -0.40
C ARG A 140 -3.70 -5.38 -0.27
N ALA A 141 -3.07 -4.21 -0.26
CA ALA A 141 -1.65 -4.11 0.05
C ALA A 141 -1.45 -4.19 1.57
N ARG A 142 -0.31 -4.73 2.00
CA ARG A 142 0.09 -4.84 3.41
C ARG A 142 1.50 -4.30 3.60
N CYS A 143 1.70 -3.62 4.72
CA CYS A 143 3.00 -3.12 5.18
C CYS A 143 3.41 -3.91 6.44
N GLY A 144 4.70 -4.20 6.56
CA GLY A 144 5.22 -5.04 7.62
C GLY A 144 6.65 -5.44 7.31
N PHE A 145 7.03 -6.66 7.70
CA PHE A 145 8.43 -7.04 7.71
C PHE A 145 8.69 -8.44 7.17
N GLY A 146 9.60 -8.56 6.22
CA GLY A 146 10.07 -9.84 5.68
C GLY A 146 11.21 -10.43 6.50
N ARG A 147 11.14 -11.73 6.83
CA ARG A 147 12.20 -12.48 7.55
C ARG A 147 13.18 -13.20 6.62
N TYR A 148 13.06 -12.98 5.32
CA TYR A 148 13.73 -13.75 4.27
C TYR A 148 14.77 -12.93 3.49
N PHE A 149 14.99 -11.67 3.86
CA PHE A 149 16.00 -10.82 3.23
C PHE A 149 17.36 -10.90 3.93
N LEU A 150 17.36 -10.90 5.27
CA LEU A 150 18.56 -10.97 6.11
C LEU A 150 18.33 -11.95 7.28
N PRO A 151 19.33 -12.78 7.66
CA PRO A 151 19.21 -13.66 8.81
C PRO A 151 18.99 -12.87 10.12
N ASP A 152 18.10 -13.37 10.97
CA ASP A 152 17.75 -12.80 12.29
C ASP A 152 17.32 -11.31 12.24
N ARG A 153 16.75 -10.88 11.12
CA ARG A 153 16.22 -9.53 10.90
C ARG A 153 14.81 -9.59 10.34
N PHE A 154 14.09 -8.49 10.56
CA PHE A 154 12.76 -8.22 10.03
C PHE A 154 12.88 -6.96 9.17
N GLU A 155 13.02 -7.15 7.86
CA GLU A 155 13.25 -6.04 6.91
C GLU A 155 11.93 -5.38 6.49
N ASP A 156 11.85 -4.04 6.53
CA ASP A 156 10.71 -3.25 6.01
C ASP A 156 10.33 -3.74 4.62
N HIS A 157 9.05 -4.12 4.48
CA HIS A 157 8.59 -4.68 3.23
C HIS A 157 7.09 -4.50 3.02
N TRP A 158 6.72 -4.61 1.75
CA TRP A 158 5.33 -4.57 1.30
C TRP A 158 5.00 -5.80 0.50
N VAL A 159 3.81 -6.34 0.75
CA VAL A 159 3.24 -7.48 0.03
C VAL A 159 1.79 -7.18 -0.37
N CYS A 160 1.22 -8.01 -1.23
CA CYS A 160 -0.21 -7.99 -1.52
C CYS A 160 -0.88 -9.20 -0.87
N GLU A 161 -2.10 -9.02 -0.38
CA GLU A 161 -3.00 -10.13 -0.09
C GLU A 161 -4.14 -10.17 -1.09
N TYR A 162 -4.61 -11.36 -1.42
CA TYR A 162 -5.82 -11.58 -2.21
C TYR A 162 -6.74 -12.60 -1.54
N TRP A 163 -8.03 -12.52 -1.84
CA TRP A 163 -8.99 -13.49 -1.35
C TRP A 163 -8.99 -14.73 -2.24
N HIS A 164 -8.58 -15.87 -1.69
CA HIS A 164 -8.60 -17.15 -2.38
C HIS A 164 -9.95 -17.83 -2.16
N GLU A 165 -10.87 -17.67 -3.10
CA GLU A 165 -12.27 -18.12 -2.97
C GLU A 165 -12.39 -19.61 -2.61
N ALA A 166 -11.63 -20.48 -3.28
CA ALA A 166 -11.71 -21.93 -3.05
C ALA A 166 -11.19 -22.37 -1.67
N GLU A 167 -10.37 -21.55 -1.01
CA GLU A 167 -9.81 -21.85 0.32
C GLU A 167 -10.43 -20.96 1.41
N ASN A 168 -11.29 -20.02 1.03
CA ASN A 168 -11.98 -19.09 1.93
C ASN A 168 -11.02 -18.38 2.90
N ARG A 169 -9.88 -17.90 2.38
CA ARG A 169 -8.85 -17.19 3.16
C ARG A 169 -8.14 -16.11 2.36
N TRP A 170 -7.52 -15.18 3.09
CA TRP A 170 -6.54 -14.25 2.55
C TRP A 170 -5.19 -14.94 2.35
N VAL A 171 -4.73 -15.00 1.11
CA VAL A 171 -3.41 -15.50 0.71
C VAL A 171 -2.48 -14.31 0.51
N MET A 172 -1.26 -14.43 1.02
CA MET A 172 -0.23 -13.40 0.91
C MET A 172 0.70 -13.70 -0.26
N VAL A 173 1.06 -12.66 -1.01
CA VAL A 173 1.84 -12.75 -2.24
C VAL A 173 2.91 -11.67 -2.24
N ASP A 174 4.15 -12.07 -2.47
CA ASP A 174 5.25 -11.16 -2.72
C ASP A 174 5.58 -11.14 -4.21
N ALA A 175 4.95 -10.21 -4.94
CA ALA A 175 5.17 -10.05 -6.38
C ALA A 175 6.57 -9.55 -6.73
N GLN A 176 7.38 -9.10 -5.75
CA GLN A 176 8.76 -8.68 -5.99
C GLN A 176 9.70 -9.88 -6.19
N LEU A 177 9.43 -10.99 -5.51
CA LEU A 177 10.29 -12.18 -5.53
C LEU A 177 10.17 -12.92 -6.87
N ASP A 178 11.00 -12.52 -7.83
CA ASP A 178 11.19 -13.26 -9.07
C ASP A 178 12.21 -14.40 -8.91
N ALA A 179 12.45 -15.14 -9.99
CA ALA A 179 13.35 -16.30 -9.97
C ALA A 179 14.77 -15.96 -9.46
N LEU A 180 15.34 -14.80 -9.83
CA LEU A 180 16.67 -14.41 -9.39
C LEU A 180 16.67 -14.09 -7.88
N GLN A 181 15.68 -13.34 -7.41
CA GLN A 181 15.57 -13.03 -5.98
C GLN A 181 15.36 -14.29 -5.15
N CYS A 182 14.49 -15.20 -5.60
CA CYS A 182 14.28 -16.47 -4.94
C CYS A 182 15.55 -17.30 -4.82
N GLU A 183 16.36 -17.37 -5.89
CA GLU A 183 17.65 -18.05 -5.88
C GLU A 183 18.65 -17.38 -4.93
N VAL A 184 18.84 -16.06 -5.05
CA VAL A 184 19.82 -15.30 -4.28
C VAL A 184 19.50 -15.27 -2.78
N LEU A 185 18.22 -15.18 -2.42
CA LEU A 185 17.76 -15.17 -1.03
C LEU A 185 17.53 -16.59 -0.48
N ASN A 186 17.69 -17.64 -1.31
CA ASN A 186 17.40 -19.02 -0.95
C ASN A 186 15.98 -19.18 -0.36
N ILE A 187 14.99 -18.66 -1.08
CA ILE A 187 13.58 -18.73 -0.68
C ILE A 187 13.11 -20.18 -0.77
N LEU A 188 12.61 -20.71 0.36
CA LEU A 188 12.16 -22.11 0.50
C LEU A 188 10.63 -22.25 0.61
N PHE A 189 9.90 -21.18 0.29
CA PHE A 189 8.44 -21.13 0.29
C PHE A 189 7.92 -20.62 -1.06
N ASP A 190 6.62 -20.77 -1.31
CA ASP A 190 6.00 -20.24 -2.51
C ASP A 190 5.80 -18.71 -2.38
N PRO A 191 6.40 -17.86 -3.23
CA PRO A 191 6.17 -16.41 -3.20
C PRO A 191 4.72 -16.02 -3.53
N PHE A 192 3.91 -16.94 -4.06
CA PHE A 192 2.49 -16.76 -4.33
C PHE A 192 1.56 -17.25 -3.21
N ASP A 193 2.12 -17.83 -2.14
CA ASP A 193 1.43 -18.14 -0.88
C ASP A 193 2.44 -18.02 0.27
N VAL A 194 2.85 -16.78 0.55
CA VAL A 194 3.87 -16.46 1.54
C VAL A 194 3.36 -16.86 2.93
N PRO A 195 4.10 -17.71 3.67
CA PRO A 195 3.69 -18.12 5.00
C PRO A 195 3.61 -16.93 5.97
N ARG A 196 2.61 -16.96 6.86
CA ARG A 196 2.33 -15.92 7.88
C ARG A 196 3.44 -15.72 8.90
N ASP A 197 4.39 -16.63 8.96
CA ASP A 197 5.59 -16.52 9.80
C ASP A 197 6.81 -16.01 9.01
N GLN A 198 6.75 -15.88 7.68
CA GLN A 198 7.82 -15.33 6.84
C GLN A 198 7.65 -13.82 6.60
N PHE A 199 6.40 -13.35 6.52
CA PHE A 199 6.08 -11.92 6.51
C PHE A 199 5.25 -11.55 7.75
N ILE A 200 5.77 -10.65 8.56
CA ILE A 200 5.17 -10.20 9.82
C ILE A 200 4.48 -8.86 9.58
N VAL A 201 3.16 -8.87 9.56
CA VAL A 201 2.34 -7.66 9.39
C VAL A 201 2.56 -6.66 10.53
N GLY A 202 2.35 -5.37 10.26
CA GLY A 202 2.69 -4.29 11.18
C GLY A 202 2.10 -4.44 12.60
N GLY A 203 0.82 -4.80 12.73
CA GLY A 203 0.19 -5.01 14.05
C GLY A 203 0.82 -6.16 14.84
N LYS A 204 1.28 -7.21 14.14
CA LYS A 204 1.98 -8.34 14.73
C LYS A 204 3.37 -7.97 15.24
N ALA A 205 4.12 -7.24 14.42
CA ALA A 205 5.42 -6.71 14.79
C ALA A 205 5.33 -5.79 16.02
N TRP A 206 4.35 -4.88 16.01
CA TRP A 206 4.07 -3.99 17.15
C TRP A 206 3.82 -4.79 18.43
N HIS A 207 2.88 -5.74 18.39
CA HIS A 207 2.52 -6.54 19.56
C HIS A 207 3.71 -7.36 20.07
N TRP A 208 4.52 -7.96 19.19
CA TRP A 208 5.72 -8.72 19.59
C TRP A 208 6.75 -7.84 20.29
N CYS A 209 7.01 -6.64 19.76
CA CYS A 209 7.91 -5.68 20.35
C CYS A 209 7.41 -5.20 21.73
N ARG A 210 6.14 -4.81 21.81
CA ARG A 210 5.52 -4.24 23.02
C ARG A 210 5.38 -5.25 24.16
N SER A 211 5.22 -6.53 23.82
CA SER A 211 5.18 -7.63 24.80
C SER A 211 6.57 -8.15 25.20
N GLY A 212 7.65 -7.65 24.58
CA GLY A 212 9.01 -8.12 24.81
C GLY A 212 9.31 -9.50 24.20
N LYS A 213 8.47 -9.98 23.29
CA LYS A 213 8.68 -11.24 22.57
C LYS A 213 9.80 -11.14 21.54
N GLU A 214 9.95 -9.98 20.90
CA GLU A 214 11.04 -9.69 19.98
C GLU A 214 11.68 -8.34 20.30
N ASP A 215 12.95 -8.22 19.93
CA ASP A 215 13.72 -6.98 20.06
C ASP A 215 13.35 -6.00 18.93
N PRO A 216 12.82 -4.80 19.24
CA PRO A 216 12.49 -3.80 18.23
C PRO A 216 13.68 -3.42 17.34
N GLU A 217 14.92 -3.54 17.83
CA GLU A 217 16.13 -3.22 17.07
C GLU A 217 16.40 -4.21 15.92
N LYS A 218 15.66 -5.33 15.86
CA LYS A 218 15.71 -6.27 14.73
C LYS A 218 14.80 -5.87 13.56
N PHE A 219 13.90 -4.90 13.75
CA PHE A 219 12.92 -4.44 12.77
C PHE A 219 13.36 -3.13 12.13
N GLY A 220 13.49 -3.10 10.81
CA GLY A 220 13.92 -1.89 10.12
C GLY A 220 14.40 -2.11 8.69
N ILE A 221 15.10 -1.10 8.16
CA ILE A 221 15.78 -1.15 6.86
C ILE A 221 16.99 -0.22 6.92
N PHE A 222 18.12 -0.66 6.35
CA PHE A 222 19.39 0.05 6.46
C PHE A 222 19.78 0.35 7.93
N ASP A 223 19.96 1.61 8.29
CA ASP A 223 20.26 2.10 9.63
C ASP A 223 19.01 2.57 10.40
N MET A 224 17.83 2.50 9.80
CA MET A 224 16.56 2.88 10.41
C MET A 224 15.90 1.65 11.02
N HIS A 225 15.88 1.58 12.36
CA HIS A 225 15.29 0.45 13.08
C HIS A 225 14.78 0.88 14.46
N GLY A 226 14.05 -0.01 15.13
CA GLY A 226 13.56 0.19 16.49
C GLY A 226 12.04 0.41 16.58
N LEU A 227 11.54 0.61 17.79
CA LEU A 227 10.10 0.65 18.06
C LEU A 227 9.36 1.77 17.31
N TRP A 228 10.01 2.93 17.13
CA TRP A 228 9.47 4.04 16.34
C TRP A 228 9.26 3.65 14.87
N PHE A 229 10.15 2.81 14.32
CA PHE A 229 10.06 2.33 12.94
C PHE A 229 8.90 1.32 12.81
N VAL A 230 8.81 0.39 13.76
CA VAL A 230 7.67 -0.55 13.86
C VAL A 230 6.33 0.19 13.97
N ARG A 231 6.26 1.29 14.74
CA ARG A 231 5.07 2.16 14.77
C ARG A 231 4.71 2.67 13.39
N GLY A 232 5.72 3.17 12.66
CA GLY A 232 5.54 3.75 11.33
C GLY A 232 4.91 2.77 10.34
N ASP A 233 5.48 1.57 10.26
CA ASP A 233 4.99 0.50 9.39
C ASP A 233 3.63 -0.01 9.81
N PHE A 234 3.39 -0.14 11.11
CA PHE A 234 2.08 -0.52 11.63
C PHE A 234 0.99 0.49 11.24
N VAL A 235 1.21 1.79 11.44
CA VAL A 235 0.23 2.81 11.05
C VAL A 235 0.06 2.86 9.52
N ARG A 236 1.12 2.63 8.74
CA ARG A 236 1.02 2.45 7.28
C ARG A 236 0.20 1.23 6.89
N ASP A 237 0.33 0.10 7.60
CA ASP A 237 -0.47 -1.10 7.34
C ASP A 237 -1.96 -0.83 7.61
N VAL A 238 -2.29 -0.10 8.68
CA VAL A 238 -3.67 0.35 8.96
C VAL A 238 -4.21 1.23 7.82
N ALA A 239 -3.42 2.17 7.32
CA ALA A 239 -3.81 2.98 6.16
C ALA A 239 -3.95 2.15 4.87
N ALA A 240 -3.06 1.19 4.64
CA ALA A 240 -3.13 0.27 3.49
C ALA A 240 -4.40 -0.60 3.51
N LEU A 241 -4.80 -1.09 4.70
CA LEU A 241 -6.06 -1.78 4.92
C LEU A 241 -7.29 -0.88 4.65
N ASN A 242 -7.13 0.43 4.70
CA ASN A 242 -8.14 1.43 4.31
C ASN A 242 -7.97 1.94 2.87
N LYS A 243 -7.23 1.19 2.04
CA LYS A 243 -6.95 1.44 0.62
C LYS A 243 -6.10 2.70 0.35
N GLU A 244 -5.34 3.16 1.34
CA GLU A 244 -4.35 4.24 1.24
C GLU A 244 -2.91 3.74 1.48
N PRO A 245 -2.37 2.82 0.64
CA PRO A 245 -0.99 2.36 0.78
C PRO A 245 -0.03 3.45 0.29
N LEU A 246 0.35 4.42 1.13
CA LEU A 246 1.27 5.51 0.73
C LEU A 246 2.73 5.03 0.56
N LEU A 247 3.67 5.96 0.28
CA LEU A 247 5.09 5.61 0.15
C LEU A 247 5.69 5.22 1.51
N PRO A 248 6.72 4.34 1.54
CA PRO A 248 7.42 3.99 2.79
C PRO A 248 8.02 5.19 3.53
N TRP A 249 8.28 6.29 2.82
CA TRP A 249 8.80 7.55 3.37
C TRP A 249 7.76 8.67 3.44
N ASP A 250 6.47 8.37 3.31
CA ASP A 250 5.40 9.30 3.68
C ASP A 250 5.09 9.15 5.17
N CYS A 251 5.14 10.26 5.89
CA CYS A 251 4.91 10.31 7.34
C CYS A 251 3.78 11.30 7.66
N TRP A 252 2.93 10.91 8.59
CA TRP A 252 1.82 11.72 9.13
C TRP A 252 1.50 11.25 10.55
N GLY A 253 0.73 12.05 11.29
CA GLY A 253 0.11 11.62 12.54
C GLY A 253 1.09 10.95 13.51
N LEU A 254 0.78 9.69 13.88
CA LEU A 254 1.60 8.89 14.81
C LEU A 254 2.94 8.42 14.21
N ILE A 255 3.10 8.44 12.88
CA ILE A 255 4.35 8.07 12.21
C ILE A 255 5.42 9.15 12.39
N ASP A 256 5.05 10.42 12.26
CA ASP A 256 5.99 11.56 12.22
C ASP A 256 6.34 12.11 13.62
N ARG A 257 5.74 11.57 14.68
CA ARG A 257 5.96 12.01 16.06
C ARG A 257 7.10 11.24 16.71
N LYS A 258 7.86 11.93 17.57
CA LYS A 258 8.84 11.32 18.46
C LYS A 258 8.15 10.57 19.60
N ASP A 259 8.81 9.55 20.12
CA ASP A 259 8.27 8.67 21.16
C ASP A 259 7.93 9.42 22.47
N ASP A 260 8.75 10.40 22.85
CA ASP A 260 8.53 11.26 24.03
C ASP A 260 7.32 12.20 23.87
N ALA A 261 6.87 12.42 22.64
CA ALA A 261 5.68 13.20 22.36
C ALA A 261 4.42 12.34 22.38
N ILE A 262 4.50 10.99 22.30
CA ILE A 262 3.34 10.10 22.30
C ILE A 262 2.79 9.96 23.73
N SER A 263 1.52 10.26 23.92
CA SER A 263 0.85 10.16 25.23
C SER A 263 0.59 8.70 25.63
N SER A 264 0.44 8.43 26.92
CA SER A 264 0.14 7.07 27.42
C SER A 264 -1.12 6.48 26.79
N GLY A 265 -2.18 7.28 26.59
CA GLY A 265 -3.41 6.83 25.94
C GLY A 265 -3.23 6.49 24.46
N GLU A 266 -2.30 7.15 23.76
CA GLU A 266 -1.97 6.80 22.37
C GLU A 266 -1.14 5.52 22.29
N TRP A 267 -0.26 5.27 23.26
CA TRP A 267 0.44 3.98 23.38
C TRP A 267 -0.54 2.83 23.63
N GLU A 268 -1.49 3.01 24.55
CA GLU A 268 -2.54 2.03 24.82
C GLU A 268 -3.43 1.80 23.58
N LEU A 269 -3.80 2.87 22.88
CA LEU A 269 -4.57 2.78 21.63
C LEU A 269 -3.80 1.99 20.56
N LEU A 270 -2.49 2.22 20.39
CA LEU A 270 -1.68 1.42 19.46
C LEU A 270 -1.65 -0.06 19.85
N ASP A 271 -1.53 -0.36 21.14
CA ASP A 271 -1.56 -1.73 21.66
C ASP A 271 -2.92 -2.41 21.39
N GLU A 272 -4.04 -1.69 21.53
CA GLU A 272 -5.39 -2.17 21.21
C GLU A 272 -5.59 -2.39 19.69
N VAL A 273 -5.21 -1.41 18.87
CA VAL A 273 -5.39 -1.47 17.42
C VAL A 273 -4.53 -2.56 16.80
N ALA A 274 -3.35 -2.83 17.36
CA ALA A 274 -2.47 -3.90 16.87
C ALA A 274 -3.15 -5.27 16.89
N LEU A 275 -3.99 -5.53 17.90
CA LEU A 275 -4.76 -6.78 18.00
C LEU A 275 -5.83 -6.90 16.90
N LEU A 276 -6.27 -5.79 16.30
CA LEU A 276 -7.24 -5.79 15.20
C LEU A 276 -6.63 -6.22 13.87
N THR A 277 -5.29 -6.23 13.75
CA THR A 277 -4.57 -6.53 12.50
C THR A 277 -3.48 -7.59 12.67
N PHE A 278 -3.37 -8.19 13.87
CA PHE A 278 -2.29 -9.08 14.29
C PHE A 278 -2.20 -10.38 13.48
N ASP A 279 -3.30 -11.11 13.35
CA ASP A 279 -3.39 -12.33 12.54
C ASP A 279 -4.47 -12.12 11.47
N ASP A 280 -5.74 -12.34 11.84
CA ASP A 280 -6.89 -11.98 11.03
C ASP A 280 -7.26 -10.51 11.25
N VAL A 281 -7.63 -9.83 10.17
CA VAL A 281 -8.03 -8.43 10.23
C VAL A 281 -9.48 -8.32 10.69
N ASN A 282 -9.72 -7.64 11.81
CA ASN A 282 -11.06 -7.21 12.18
C ASN A 282 -11.48 -6.02 11.30
N TYR A 283 -11.98 -6.33 10.10
CA TYR A 283 -12.26 -5.36 9.07
C TYR A 283 -13.20 -4.22 9.53
N PRO A 284 -14.37 -4.46 10.15
CA PRO A 284 -15.23 -3.36 10.60
C PRO A 284 -14.53 -2.46 11.63
N ALA A 285 -13.83 -3.06 12.60
CA ALA A 285 -13.17 -2.28 13.64
C ALA A 285 -12.01 -1.43 13.11
N ILE A 286 -11.20 -1.97 12.18
CA ILE A 286 -10.08 -1.21 11.62
C ILE A 286 -10.55 -0.06 10.72
N ARG A 287 -11.71 -0.20 10.07
CA ARG A 287 -12.37 0.89 9.34
C ARG A 287 -12.81 2.00 10.29
N THR A 288 -13.47 1.65 11.40
CA THR A 288 -13.87 2.61 12.43
C THR A 288 -12.66 3.33 13.03
N VAL A 289 -11.60 2.59 13.39
CA VAL A 289 -10.35 3.20 13.92
C VAL A 289 -9.79 4.21 12.94
N TYR A 290 -9.66 3.85 11.66
CA TYR A 290 -9.10 4.74 10.65
C TYR A 290 -9.95 6.00 10.43
N GLN A 291 -11.26 5.94 10.62
CA GLN A 291 -12.16 7.08 10.43
C GLN A 291 -12.28 7.98 11.66
N GLU A 292 -12.18 7.42 12.87
CA GLU A 292 -12.54 8.11 14.12
C GLU A 292 -11.36 8.39 15.05
N LYS A 293 -10.21 7.72 14.86
CA LYS A 293 -9.05 7.87 15.75
C LYS A 293 -7.97 8.72 15.08
N ASP A 294 -7.61 9.79 15.78
CA ASP A 294 -6.57 10.71 15.34
C ASP A 294 -5.22 9.98 15.18
N GLY A 295 -4.47 10.41 14.17
CA GLY A 295 -3.10 9.95 13.94
C GLY A 295 -2.95 8.67 13.12
N PHE A 296 -4.05 7.98 12.78
CA PHE A 296 -4.06 6.86 11.83
C PHE A 296 -4.43 7.29 10.41
N ALA A 297 -5.49 8.10 10.26
CA ALA A 297 -5.98 8.57 8.96
C ALA A 297 -4.90 9.34 8.19
N VAL A 298 -4.76 9.03 6.89
CA VAL A 298 -3.92 9.81 5.99
C VAL A 298 -4.54 11.20 5.78
N PRO A 299 -3.83 12.29 6.11
CA PRO A 299 -4.30 13.65 5.82
C PRO A 299 -4.12 14.02 4.34
N ASP A 300 -4.74 15.13 3.92
CA ASP A 300 -4.59 15.65 2.54
C ASP A 300 -3.15 15.99 2.19
N ILE A 301 -2.36 16.43 3.18
CA ILE A 301 -0.94 16.80 3.03
C ILE A 301 -0.10 15.96 3.98
N VAL A 302 0.87 15.23 3.43
CA VAL A 302 1.83 14.42 4.18
C VAL A 302 3.24 15.01 4.10
N ARG A 303 4.06 14.72 5.11
CA ARG A 303 5.51 14.99 5.03
C ARG A 303 6.19 13.79 4.38
N SER A 304 6.86 14.00 3.26
CA SER A 304 7.53 12.95 2.50
C SER A 304 9.04 13.16 2.53
N TYR A 305 9.81 12.06 2.62
CA TYR A 305 11.28 12.08 2.67
C TYR A 305 11.90 11.37 1.44
N PRO A 306 11.75 11.91 0.22
CA PRO A 306 12.30 11.29 -1.01
C PRO A 306 13.84 11.41 -1.11
N GLY A 307 14.47 12.08 -0.14
CA GLY A 307 15.90 12.35 -0.01
C GLY A 307 16.17 12.93 1.38
N ASN A 308 17.25 13.69 1.54
CA ASN A 308 17.66 14.21 2.85
C ASN A 308 16.71 15.27 3.41
N ASP A 309 16.08 16.07 2.54
CA ASP A 309 15.20 17.16 2.96
C ASP A 309 13.73 16.74 2.85
N PRO A 310 12.91 16.91 3.91
CA PRO A 310 11.49 16.63 3.84
C PRO A 310 10.76 17.64 2.96
N ILE A 311 9.75 17.15 2.24
CA ILE A 311 8.82 17.95 1.46
C ILE A 311 7.39 17.75 1.96
N GLN A 312 6.52 18.74 1.74
CA GLN A 312 5.08 18.59 1.95
C GLN A 312 4.43 18.19 0.63
N VAL A 313 3.64 17.13 0.62
CA VAL A 313 2.99 16.62 -0.60
C VAL A 313 1.49 16.51 -0.40
N GLU A 314 0.73 17.12 -1.30
CA GLU A 314 -0.71 16.90 -1.38
C GLU A 314 -0.96 15.50 -1.97
N VAL A 315 -1.50 14.58 -1.17
CA VAL A 315 -1.70 13.17 -1.53
C VAL A 315 -2.60 13.02 -2.75
N ALA A 316 -3.63 13.88 -2.85
CA ALA A 316 -4.62 13.82 -3.92
C ALA A 316 -4.05 14.18 -5.30
N THR A 317 -3.00 15.01 -5.37
CA THR A 317 -2.44 15.49 -6.64
C THR A 317 -0.99 15.05 -6.86
N GLU A 318 -0.35 14.52 -5.82
CA GLU A 318 1.08 14.25 -5.72
C GLU A 318 1.96 15.49 -5.91
N LYS A 319 1.41 16.70 -5.73
CA LYS A 319 2.14 17.96 -5.87
C LYS A 319 2.86 18.34 -4.59
N VAL A 320 4.07 18.86 -4.74
CA VAL A 320 4.81 19.49 -3.64
C VAL A 320 4.14 20.81 -3.28
N VAL A 321 3.85 21.01 -2.00
CA VAL A 321 3.24 22.21 -1.45
C VAL A 321 4.33 23.08 -0.82
N GLY A 322 4.27 24.40 -1.03
CA GLY A 322 5.12 25.36 -0.31
C GLY A 322 6.54 25.55 -0.84
N GLN A 323 6.96 24.87 -1.92
CA GLN A 323 8.12 25.31 -2.69
C GLN A 323 7.69 26.43 -3.63
N ALA A 324 8.27 27.62 -3.47
CA ALA A 324 8.17 28.65 -4.48
C ALA A 324 8.66 28.06 -5.81
N VAL A 325 7.82 28.06 -6.83
CA VAL A 325 8.25 27.77 -8.20
C VAL A 325 9.25 28.87 -8.56
N GLY A 326 10.53 28.58 -8.38
CA GLY A 326 11.60 29.38 -8.95
C GLY A 326 11.45 29.25 -10.46
N LEU A 327 10.83 30.26 -11.08
CA LEU A 327 11.04 30.55 -12.49
C LEU A 327 12.55 30.68 -12.70
N VAL A 328 13.13 29.74 -13.43
CA VAL A 328 14.40 29.92 -14.13
C VAL A 328 14.13 29.72 -15.61
#